data_AF-A0A1R3KG06-F1
#
_entry.id   AF-A0A1R3KG06-F1
#
_cell.length_a   1.000
_cell.length_b   1.000
_cell.length_c   1.000
_cell.angle_alpha   90.00
_cell.angle_beta   90.00
_cell.angle_gamma   90.00
#
_symmetry.space_group_name_H-M   'P 1'
#
loop_
_entity.id
_entity.type
_entity.pdbx_description
1 polymer ?
#
loop_
_entity_poly.entity_id
_entity_poly.type
_entity_poly.pdbx_seq_one_letter_code
_entity_poly.pdbx_strand_id
1 'polypeptide(L)'
;MVAASMLASPAAAAAEAADAKGEIALSPQEIIKVTIPPEPQPGLYRFLEECTKKLSRKCGEMVVTSILEGSATTAACCREAVGIGKNCHDDMIKFFVSLPELQLKGSDIYPKSDRVWNRCVKAAASKPPRSERYINPNIID
;
A
#
# COMPACT_ATOMS: atom_id res chain seq x y z
N MET A 1 51.73 19.59 43.07
CA MET A 1 52.60 18.86 42.12
C MET A 1 51.98 17.47 41.95
N VAL A 2 51.15 17.24 40.93
CA VAL A 2 51.45 16.82 39.53
C VAL A 2 51.43 15.29 39.38
N ALA A 3 50.53 14.85 38.48
CA ALA A 3 50.47 13.62 37.65
C ALA A 3 50.51 12.24 38.35
N ALA A 4 49.48 11.39 38.27
CA ALA A 4 48.84 10.71 37.12
C ALA A 4 49.61 9.49 36.58
N SER A 5 49.00 8.29 36.64
CA SER A 5 48.87 7.29 35.54
C SER A 5 48.18 6.01 36.09
N MET A 6 46.95 5.67 35.67
CA MET A 6 46.49 4.92 34.48
C MET A 6 46.28 3.43 34.78
N LEU A 7 45.05 2.93 34.57
CA LEU A 7 44.72 1.90 33.58
C LEU A 7 43.21 1.56 33.53
N ALA A 8 42.68 1.74 32.31
CA ALA A 8 41.63 1.03 31.57
C ALA A 8 40.23 0.71 32.17
N SER A 9 39.22 1.20 31.44
CA SER A 9 37.80 0.81 31.46
C SER A 9 37.54 -0.61 30.93
N PRO A 10 36.29 -1.11 31.07
CA PRO A 10 35.41 -1.00 29.91
C PRO A 10 34.03 -0.42 30.24
N ALA A 11 33.48 0.26 29.23
CA ALA A 11 32.18 0.89 29.22
C ALA A 11 31.05 -0.14 29.18
N ALA A 12 29.98 0.12 29.92
CA ALA A 12 28.64 -0.26 29.52
C ALA A 12 27.59 0.63 30.21
N ALA A 13 26.62 1.02 29.39
CA ALA A 13 25.25 1.40 29.71
C ALA A 13 24.90 2.86 30.04
N ALA A 14 23.92 3.30 29.22
CA ALA A 14 22.82 4.22 29.48
C ALA A 14 23.12 5.73 29.56
N ALA A 15 22.62 6.50 28.60
CA ALA A 15 21.29 7.11 28.66
C ALA A 15 21.14 8.18 27.56
N GLU A 16 19.89 8.34 27.10
CA GLU A 16 19.45 9.21 26.01
C GLU A 16 19.48 10.71 26.36
N ALA A 17 19.65 11.57 25.33
CA ALA A 17 19.10 12.92 25.32
C ALA A 17 18.84 13.40 23.88
N ALA A 18 17.54 13.49 23.57
CA ALA A 18 16.81 14.31 22.61
C ALA A 18 17.54 15.03 21.44
N ASP A 19 16.99 14.88 20.24
CA ASP A 19 16.39 16.04 19.57
C ASP A 19 15.20 15.61 18.70
N ALA A 20 14.12 16.37 18.83
CA ALA A 20 12.83 16.09 18.24
C ALA A 20 12.76 16.66 16.82
N LYS A 21 12.55 15.79 15.85
CA LYS A 21 11.69 16.02 14.68
C LYS A 21 11.28 14.68 14.14
N GLY A 22 10.01 14.35 14.31
CA GLY A 22 9.43 13.10 13.86
C GLY A 22 9.48 13.02 12.34
N GLU A 23 10.49 12.36 11.83
CA GLU A 23 10.41 11.63 10.58
C GLU A 23 10.49 10.16 10.95
N ILE A 24 9.43 9.43 10.66
CA ILE A 24 9.43 7.98 10.75
C ILE A 24 10.43 7.53 9.69
N ALA A 25 11.68 7.35 10.08
CA ALA A 25 12.71 6.81 9.20
C ALA A 25 12.24 5.41 8.81
N LEU A 26 11.67 5.28 7.62
CA LEU A 26 11.54 3.98 6.97
C LEU A 26 12.97 3.45 6.86
N SER A 27 13.33 2.53 7.75
CA SER A 27 14.52 1.70 7.62
C SER A 27 14.54 1.16 6.19
N PRO A 28 15.66 1.26 5.44
CA PRO A 28 15.75 0.78 4.06
C PRO A 28 15.63 -0.75 3.97
N GLN A 29 14.42 -1.25 4.16
CA GLN A 29 14.06 -2.62 3.86
C GLN A 29 13.52 -2.59 2.44
N GLU A 30 14.48 -2.69 1.51
CA GLU A 30 14.36 -3.03 0.08
C GLU A 30 13.27 -2.29 -0.70
N ILE A 31 13.63 -1.15 -1.28
CA ILE A 31 12.87 -0.58 -2.41
C ILE A 31 13.00 -1.59 -3.56
N ILE A 32 11.96 -2.37 -3.82
CA ILE A 32 11.88 -3.22 -5.02
C ILE A 32 12.00 -2.27 -6.22
N LYS A 33 13.15 -2.31 -6.90
CA LYS A 33 13.36 -1.53 -8.12
C LYS A 33 12.53 -2.15 -9.22
N VAL A 34 11.33 -1.61 -9.44
CA VAL A 34 10.46 -1.99 -10.55
C VAL A 34 10.92 -1.28 -11.81
N THR A 35 11.20 -2.05 -12.86
CA THR A 35 11.44 -1.51 -14.20
C THR A 35 10.11 -1.50 -14.96
N ILE A 36 9.63 -0.32 -15.32
CA ILE A 36 8.41 -0.21 -16.14
C ILE A 36 8.77 -0.68 -17.56
N PRO A 37 8.07 -1.70 -18.12
CA PRO A 37 8.34 -2.16 -19.47
C PRO A 37 8.00 -1.07 -20.52
N PRO A 38 8.40 -1.24 -21.79
CA PRO A 38 7.85 -0.42 -22.86
C PRO A 38 6.32 -0.53 -22.89
N GLU A 39 5.66 0.57 -23.23
CA GLU A 39 4.21 0.61 -23.27
C GLU A 39 3.67 -0.38 -24.31
N PRO A 40 2.81 -1.36 -23.94
CA PRO A 40 2.29 -2.35 -24.87
C PRO A 40 1.43 -1.75 -25.99
N GLN A 41 0.76 -0.64 -25.70
CA GLN A 41 -0.13 0.07 -26.61
C GLN A 41 -0.11 1.57 -26.31
N PRO A 42 -0.17 2.46 -27.32
CA PRO A 42 -0.10 3.89 -27.09
C PRO A 42 -1.14 4.39 -26.08
N GLY A 43 -0.68 5.04 -25.02
CA GLY A 43 -1.52 5.70 -24.02
C GLY A 43 -2.04 4.83 -22.87
N LEU A 44 -1.67 3.54 -22.80
CA LEU A 44 -1.93 2.69 -21.64
C LEU A 44 -1.49 3.33 -20.32
N TYR A 45 -0.27 3.86 -20.22
CA TYR A 45 0.25 4.41 -18.96
C TYR A 45 -0.49 5.66 -18.53
N ARG A 46 -0.87 6.52 -19.47
CA ARG A 46 -1.76 7.64 -19.18
C ARG A 46 -3.13 7.14 -18.68
N PHE A 47 -3.68 6.12 -19.34
CA PHE A 47 -4.94 5.53 -18.90
C PHE A 47 -4.85 4.94 -17.48
N LEU A 48 -3.79 4.20 -17.17
CA LEU A 48 -3.55 3.65 -15.83
C LEU A 48 -3.35 4.77 -14.79
N GLU A 49 -2.69 5.87 -15.14
CA GLU A 49 -2.57 7.04 -14.29
C GLU A 49 -3.97 7.63 -13.96
N GLU A 50 -4.83 7.81 -14.97
CA GLU A 50 -6.22 8.25 -14.75
C GLU A 50 -7.00 7.30 -13.83
N CYS A 51 -6.78 5.99 -13.95
CA CYS A 51 -7.40 4.99 -13.09
C CYS A 51 -7.05 5.18 -11.61
N THR A 52 -5.86 5.67 -11.28
CA THR A 52 -5.44 5.84 -9.88
C THR A 52 -6.01 7.10 -9.21
N LYS A 53 -6.46 8.10 -9.98
CA LYS A 53 -6.91 9.41 -9.43
C LYS A 53 -8.05 9.34 -8.42
N LYS A 54 -8.90 8.33 -8.49
CA LYS A 54 -10.05 8.15 -7.58
C LYS A 54 -9.86 7.01 -6.57
N LEU A 55 -8.67 6.43 -6.51
CA LEU A 55 -8.31 5.37 -5.59
C LEU A 55 -7.20 5.89 -4.67
N SER A 56 -7.53 6.10 -3.40
CA SER A 56 -6.52 6.50 -2.42
C SER A 56 -5.44 5.42 -2.32
N ARG A 57 -4.20 5.84 -2.02
CA ARG A 57 -3.08 4.92 -1.81
C ARG A 57 -3.41 3.83 -0.79
N LYS A 58 -4.01 4.22 0.35
CA LYS A 58 -4.44 3.31 1.42
C LYS A 58 -5.42 2.25 0.90
N CYS A 59 -6.42 2.65 0.12
CA CYS A 59 -7.38 1.70 -0.42
C CYS A 59 -6.79 0.85 -1.55
N GLY A 60 -5.90 1.39 -2.38
CA GLY A 60 -5.15 0.62 -3.38
C GLY A 60 -4.30 -0.47 -2.74
N GLU A 61 -3.51 -0.13 -1.71
CA GLU A 61 -2.71 -1.09 -0.94
C GLU A 61 -3.60 -2.18 -0.33
N MET A 62 -4.71 -1.81 0.33
CA MET A 62 -5.64 -2.78 0.92
C MET A 62 -6.27 -3.71 -0.11
N VAL A 63 -6.62 -3.21 -1.30
CA VAL A 63 -7.14 -4.04 -2.39
C VAL A 63 -6.07 -5.01 -2.88
N VAL A 64 -4.84 -4.55 -3.09
CA VAL A 64 -3.72 -5.42 -3.52
C VAL A 64 -3.44 -6.49 -2.46
N THR A 65 -3.34 -6.14 -1.18
CA THR A 65 -3.17 -7.10 -0.09
C THR A 65 -4.33 -8.12 -0.05
N SER A 66 -5.56 -7.66 -0.22
CA SER A 66 -6.75 -8.54 -0.30
C SER A 66 -6.68 -9.52 -1.46
N ILE A 67 -6.12 -9.11 -2.61
CA ILE A 67 -5.90 -9.98 -3.76
C ILE A 67 -4.78 -10.99 -3.49
N LEU A 68 -3.65 -10.56 -2.91
CA LEU A 68 -2.50 -11.43 -2.71
C LEU A 68 -2.74 -12.45 -1.58
N GLU A 69 -3.23 -11.95 -0.44
CA GLU A 69 -3.30 -12.64 0.85
C GLU A 69 -4.71 -13.09 1.22
N GLY A 70 -5.74 -12.60 0.52
CA GLY A 70 -7.13 -12.95 0.82
C GLY A 70 -7.75 -12.20 2.00
N SER A 71 -7.12 -11.11 2.47
CA SER A 71 -7.61 -10.27 3.55
C SER A 71 -8.94 -9.57 3.23
N ALA A 72 -9.53 -8.88 4.22
CA ALA A 72 -10.78 -8.15 4.03
C ALA A 72 -10.52 -6.71 3.57
N THR A 73 -11.33 -6.23 2.62
CA THR A 73 -11.37 -4.82 2.21
C THR A 73 -12.55 -4.13 2.89
N THR A 74 -12.37 -2.92 3.41
CA THR A 74 -13.45 -2.15 4.03
C THR A 74 -14.50 -1.72 3.01
N ALA A 75 -15.73 -1.44 3.46
CA ALA A 75 -16.78 -0.94 2.58
C ALA A 75 -16.41 0.41 1.95
N ALA A 76 -15.67 1.27 2.67
CA ALA A 76 -15.14 2.53 2.16
C ALA A 76 -14.16 2.30 1.01
N CYS A 77 -13.14 1.45 1.20
CA CYS A 77 -12.18 1.16 0.15
C CYS A 77 -12.80 0.41 -1.03
N CYS A 78 -13.82 -0.43 -0.79
CA CYS A 78 -14.58 -1.03 -1.87
C CYS A 78 -15.36 -0.01 -2.70
N ARG A 79 -15.84 1.10 -2.12
CA ARG A 79 -16.50 2.18 -2.89
C ARG A 79 -15.49 2.89 -3.80
N GLU A 80 -14.28 3.17 -3.32
CA GLU A 80 -13.21 3.73 -4.16
C GLU A 80 -12.81 2.77 -5.28
N ALA A 81 -12.54 1.51 -4.94
CA ALA A 81 -12.14 0.48 -5.90
C ALA A 81 -13.21 0.22 -6.97
N VAL A 82 -14.49 0.20 -6.61
CA VAL A 82 -15.57 0.09 -7.60
C VAL A 82 -15.74 1.39 -8.39
N GLY A 83 -15.50 2.54 -7.76
CA GLY A 83 -15.64 3.88 -8.35
C GLY A 83 -14.66 4.18 -9.49
N ILE A 84 -13.50 3.53 -9.54
CA ILE A 84 -12.59 3.61 -10.69
C ILE A 84 -13.08 2.79 -11.90
N GLY A 85 -14.00 1.84 -11.69
CA GLY A 85 -14.57 0.99 -12.73
C GLY A 85 -13.78 -0.30 -12.99
N LYS A 86 -14.48 -1.32 -13.53
CA LYS A 86 -13.90 -2.67 -13.70
C LYS A 86 -12.72 -2.69 -14.69
N ASN A 87 -12.79 -1.91 -15.77
CA ASN A 87 -11.69 -1.86 -16.74
C ASN A 87 -10.39 -1.36 -16.10
N CYS A 88 -10.48 -0.29 -15.29
CA CYS A 88 -9.33 0.21 -14.54
C CYS A 88 -8.78 -0.84 -13.58
N HIS A 89 -9.65 -1.51 -12.82
CA HIS A 89 -9.25 -2.59 -11.93
C HIS A 89 -8.52 -3.71 -12.69
N ASP A 90 -9.12 -4.22 -13.76
CA ASP A 90 -8.57 -5.33 -14.54
C ASP A 90 -7.22 -4.96 -15.19
N ASP A 91 -7.10 -3.76 -15.77
CA ASP A 91 -5.89 -3.34 -16.48
C ASP A 91 -4.75 -2.97 -15.54
N MET A 92 -5.04 -2.40 -14.36
CA MET A 92 -4.02 -2.24 -13.32
C MET A 92 -3.48 -3.60 -12.85
N ILE A 93 -4.34 -4.61 -12.69
CA ILE A 93 -3.92 -5.95 -12.29
C ILE A 93 -3.12 -6.63 -13.39
N LYS A 94 -3.50 -6.49 -14.67
CA LYS A 94 -2.68 -6.95 -15.79
C LYS A 94 -1.32 -6.27 -15.81
N PHE A 95 -1.26 -4.96 -15.55
CA PHE A 95 0.00 -4.23 -15.44
C PHE A 95 0.88 -4.81 -14.34
N PHE A 96 0.37 -5.00 -13.12
CA PHE A 96 1.15 -5.63 -12.04
C PHE A 96 1.64 -7.03 -12.38
N VAL A 97 0.80 -7.86 -13.01
CA VAL A 97 1.20 -9.21 -13.48
C VAL A 97 2.27 -9.14 -14.57
N SER A 98 2.32 -8.06 -15.36
CA SER A 98 3.33 -7.88 -16.40
C SER A 98 4.71 -7.48 -15.86
N LEU A 99 4.80 -7.04 -14.59
CA LEU A 99 6.05 -6.64 -13.95
C LEU A 99 6.83 -7.88 -13.48
N PRO A 100 7.98 -8.22 -14.10
CA PRO A 100 8.73 -9.43 -13.77
C PRO A 100 9.21 -9.46 -12.32
N GLU A 101 9.53 -8.29 -11.75
CA GLU A 101 10.06 -8.15 -10.40
C GLU A 101 9.06 -8.59 -9.31
N LEU A 102 7.75 -8.56 -9.62
CA LEU A 102 6.70 -8.97 -8.68
C LEU A 102 6.44 -10.49 -8.70
N GLN A 103 6.96 -11.20 -9.70
CA GLN A 103 6.84 -12.67 -9.82
C GLN A 103 5.39 -13.19 -9.73
N LEU A 104 4.43 -12.37 -10.15
CA LEU A 104 3.01 -12.69 -10.10
C LEU A 104 2.61 -13.59 -11.25
N LYS A 105 1.91 -14.69 -10.96
CA LYS A 105 1.34 -15.57 -11.98
C LYS A 105 -0.09 -15.16 -12.27
N GLY A 106 -0.38 -14.82 -13.53
CA GLY A 106 -1.74 -14.44 -13.96
C GLY A 106 -2.79 -15.50 -13.63
N SER A 107 -2.45 -16.79 -13.75
CA SER A 107 -3.32 -17.92 -13.37
C SER A 107 -3.81 -17.85 -11.92
N ASP A 108 -3.01 -17.28 -11.03
CA ASP A 108 -3.27 -17.23 -9.60
C ASP A 108 -3.91 -15.89 -9.23
N ILE A 109 -3.46 -14.80 -9.85
CA ILE A 109 -3.86 -13.44 -9.52
C ILE A 109 -5.21 -13.05 -10.13
N TYR A 110 -5.48 -13.38 -11.40
CA TYR A 110 -6.74 -12.96 -12.03
C TYR A 110 -7.98 -13.51 -11.31
N PRO A 111 -8.06 -14.80 -10.94
CA PRO A 111 -9.22 -15.32 -10.21
C PRO A 111 -9.37 -14.72 -8.80
N LYS A 112 -8.25 -14.41 -8.13
CA LYS A 112 -8.28 -13.73 -6.81
C LYS A 112 -8.78 -12.29 -6.95
N SER A 113 -8.30 -11.59 -7.97
CA SER A 113 -8.71 -10.24 -8.34
C SER A 113 -10.23 -10.16 -8.60
N ASP A 114 -10.79 -11.06 -9.41
CA ASP A 114 -12.22 -11.10 -9.68
C ASP A 114 -13.05 -11.40 -8.42
N ARG A 115 -12.55 -12.26 -7.51
CA ARG A 115 -13.22 -12.50 -6.22
C ARG A 115 -13.27 -11.26 -5.34
N VAL A 116 -12.17 -10.52 -5.26
CA VAL A 116 -12.10 -9.25 -4.51
C VAL A 116 -13.02 -8.22 -5.13
N TRP A 117 -13.00 -8.06 -6.46
CA TRP A 117 -13.90 -7.17 -7.18
C TRP A 117 -15.37 -7.46 -6.86
N ASN A 118 -15.80 -8.72 -7.01
CA ASN A 118 -17.19 -9.13 -6.75
C ASN A 118 -17.60 -8.93 -5.28
N ARG A 119 -16.68 -9.14 -4.34
CA ARG A 119 -16.91 -8.81 -2.92
C ARG A 119 -17.10 -7.31 -2.74
N CYS A 120 -16.28 -6.50 -3.39
CA CYS A 120 -16.37 -5.05 -3.29
C CYS A 120 -17.60 -4.46 -3.95
N VAL A 121 -18.07 -4.99 -5.09
CA VAL A 121 -19.36 -4.60 -5.69
C VAL A 121 -20.50 -4.78 -4.67
N LYS A 122 -20.53 -5.92 -3.96
CA LYS A 122 -21.54 -6.18 -2.92
C LYS A 122 -21.39 -5.24 -1.73
N ALA A 123 -20.17 -5.01 -1.25
CA ALA A 123 -19.90 -4.15 -0.10
C ALA A 123 -20.19 -2.67 -0.39
N ALA A 124 -19.87 -2.19 -1.60
CA ALA A 124 -20.12 -0.82 -2.03
C ALA A 124 -21.62 -0.50 -2.12
N ALA A 125 -22.45 -1.48 -2.50
CA ALA A 125 -23.90 -1.37 -2.52
C ALA A 125 -24.55 -1.44 -1.11
N SER A 126 -23.81 -1.90 -0.10
CA SER A 126 -24.33 -2.03 1.26
C SER A 126 -24.35 -0.70 2.00
N LYS A 127 -25.38 -0.48 2.83
CA LYS A 127 -25.39 0.67 3.76
C LYS A 127 -24.18 0.56 4.71
N PRO A 128 -23.42 1.63 4.95
CA PRO A 128 -22.29 1.57 5.86
C PRO A 128 -22.74 1.12 7.26
N PRO A 129 -21.95 0.26 7.94
CA PRO A 129 -22.26 -0.20 9.29
C PRO A 129 -22.43 1.00 10.23
N ARG A 130 -23.26 0.84 11.27
CA ARG A 130 -23.61 1.96 12.18
C ARG A 130 -22.38 2.64 12.79
N SER A 131 -21.31 1.88 13.10
CA SER A 131 -20.05 2.40 13.63
C SER A 131 -19.31 3.33 12.66
N GLU A 132 -19.41 3.07 11.35
CA GLU A 132 -18.74 3.87 10.31
C GLU A 132 -19.53 5.13 9.95
N ARG A 133 -20.81 5.18 10.32
CA ARG A 133 -21.68 6.35 10.10
C ARG A 133 -21.37 7.54 11.01
N TYR A 134 -20.54 7.35 12.04
CA TYR A 134 -20.16 8.40 13.00
C TYR A 134 -18.69 8.82 12.89
N ILE A 135 -17.93 8.30 11.92
CA ILE A 135 -16.54 8.74 11.72
C ILE A 135 -16.58 10.14 11.12
N ASN A 136 -16.20 11.13 11.93
CA ASN A 136 -16.01 12.51 11.50
C ASN A 136 -14.77 12.56 10.57
N PRO A 137 -14.90 13.06 9.33
CA PRO A 137 -13.77 13.14 8.39
C PRO A 137 -12.63 14.06 8.85
N ASN A 138 -12.80 14.82 9.94
CA ASN A 138 -11.80 15.73 10.51
C ASN A 138 -10.96 15.10 11.65
N ILE A 139 -10.91 13.77 11.80
CA ILE A 139 -10.11 13.09 12.85
C ILE A 139 -9.06 12.15 12.23
N ILE A 140 -8.38 12.62 11.18
CA ILE A 140 -7.14 12.01 10.71
C ILE A 140 -6.11 13.14 10.65
N ASP A 141 -5.50 13.41 11.80
CA ASP A 141 -4.22 14.13 11.95
C ASP A 141 -3.11 13.10 12.17
#